data_AF-A0A8T6I4V6-F1
#
_entry.id   AF-A0A8T6I4V6-F1
#
_cell.length_a   1.000
_cell.length_b   1.000
_cell.length_c   1.000
_cell.angle_alpha   90.00
_cell.angle_beta   90.00
_cell.angle_gamma   90.00
#
_symmetry.space_group_name_H-M   'P 1'
#
loop_
_entity.id
_entity.type
_entity.pdbx_description
1 polymer ?
#
loop_
_entity_poly.entity_id
_entity_poly.type
_entity_poly.pdbx_seq_one_letter_code
_entity_poly.pdbx_strand_id
1 'polypeptide(L)'
;MCRQPATGEAFGKYPAAGRSFPRAVAVLSVGAFLCSAAEQASSDALLGNLDEAGGASIAVGTPADSPNVAFTQAIRFQTGSSERGYNLTSVKAVLANAAASDGVRVRIFGARSIGTPYVSFYTLTNPVIADGTLTFEAPASATLRKDAGYFVVFDSTASDAGNDYEIGGTESESLTSQADGWSLNADRHSRNTDSGSWTTASAVPLIEINGDVVVQATDANLTALRMRDQNGKLVTYSPFFDSSITSYATSASTKVHRITIQGTASNADGATVAYLDEDDEL
;
A
#
# COMPACT_ATOMS: atom_id res chain seq x y z
N MET A 1 -86.72 -57.26 25.73
CA MET A 1 -85.51 -57.43 24.89
C MET A 1 -84.33 -56.84 25.64
N CYS A 2 -83.21 -57.57 25.78
CA CYS A 2 -81.99 -57.09 26.44
C CYS A 2 -80.75 -57.74 25.80
N ARG A 3 -79.72 -56.96 25.42
CA ARG A 3 -78.27 -57.27 25.55
C ARG A 3 -77.35 -56.18 24.97
N GLN A 4 -76.23 -55.95 25.64
CA GLN A 4 -74.95 -55.37 25.16
C GLN A 4 -74.01 -56.54 24.74
N PRO A 5 -72.70 -56.39 24.37
CA PRO A 5 -71.82 -55.21 24.22
C PRO A 5 -71.19 -55.17 22.79
N ALA A 6 -69.94 -54.80 22.43
CA ALA A 6 -68.70 -54.35 23.11
C ALA A 6 -67.71 -53.69 22.09
N THR A 7 -66.77 -52.86 22.59
CA THR A 7 -65.41 -52.53 22.05
C THR A 7 -65.24 -51.97 20.61
N GLY A 8 -64.24 -51.15 20.27
CA GLY A 8 -63.20 -50.47 21.07
C GLY A 8 -61.80 -50.54 20.42
N GLU A 9 -61.21 -49.41 20.01
CA GLU A 9 -59.86 -49.32 19.41
C GLU A 9 -59.04 -48.11 19.91
N ALA A 10 -57.73 -48.07 19.61
CA ALA A 10 -56.76 -47.16 20.23
C ALA A 10 -55.96 -46.32 19.21
N PHE A 11 -55.54 -45.11 19.62
CA PHE A 11 -54.70 -44.22 18.81
C PHE A 11 -53.19 -44.47 19.02
N GLY A 12 -52.47 -44.66 17.91
CA GLY A 12 -51.01 -44.86 17.91
C GLY A 12 -50.19 -43.56 17.90
N LYS A 13 -48.92 -43.67 18.32
CA LYS A 13 -47.93 -42.58 18.25
C LYS A 13 -47.19 -42.62 16.90
N TYR A 14 -46.92 -41.45 16.32
CA TYR A 14 -45.95 -41.30 15.23
C TYR A 14 -44.55 -40.96 15.77
N PRO A 15 -43.46 -41.52 15.22
CA PRO A 15 -42.10 -41.14 15.55
C PRO A 15 -41.67 -39.86 14.80
N ALA A 16 -40.76 -39.07 15.40
CA ALA A 16 -40.19 -37.88 14.77
C ALA A 16 -39.03 -38.26 13.83
N ALA A 17 -39.07 -37.77 12.59
CA ALA A 17 -37.99 -37.95 11.62
C ALA A 17 -36.90 -36.87 11.79
N GLY A 18 -35.72 -37.26 12.27
CA GLY A 18 -34.56 -36.37 12.31
C GLY A 18 -33.96 -36.16 10.91
N ARG A 19 -33.92 -34.92 10.42
CA ARG A 19 -33.20 -34.56 9.20
C ARG A 19 -31.71 -34.38 9.51
N SER A 20 -30.83 -35.01 8.73
CA SER A 20 -29.39 -34.74 8.76
C SER A 20 -29.07 -33.51 7.90
N PHE A 21 -28.34 -32.56 8.48
CA PHE A 21 -27.82 -31.40 7.74
C PHE A 21 -26.64 -31.82 6.82
N PRO A 22 -26.47 -31.18 5.66
CA PRO A 22 -25.29 -31.37 4.82
C PRO A 22 -24.02 -30.88 5.55
N ARG A 23 -22.85 -31.32 5.09
CA ARG A 23 -21.55 -30.87 5.58
C ARG A 23 -20.89 -29.98 4.53
N ALA A 24 -20.58 -28.75 4.87
CA ALA A 24 -19.72 -27.91 4.04
C ALA A 24 -18.32 -28.54 3.91
N VAL A 25 -17.76 -28.48 2.70
CA VAL A 25 -16.42 -28.97 2.37
C VAL A 25 -15.70 -27.88 1.60
N ALA A 26 -14.71 -27.25 2.23
CA ALA A 26 -13.80 -26.34 1.55
C ALA A 26 -12.67 -27.15 0.87
N VAL A 27 -12.35 -26.80 -0.38
CA VAL A 27 -11.20 -27.33 -1.12
C VAL A 27 -10.31 -26.17 -1.49
N LEU A 28 -9.05 -26.20 -1.03
CA LEU A 28 -8.01 -25.25 -1.42
C LEU A 28 -6.86 -26.04 -2.07
N SER A 29 -6.37 -25.55 -3.21
CA SER A 29 -5.28 -26.17 -3.97
C SER A 29 -4.12 -25.19 -4.09
N VAL A 30 -2.93 -25.57 -3.60
CA VAL A 30 -1.71 -24.76 -3.63
C VAL A 30 -0.61 -25.53 -4.36
N GLY A 31 0.05 -24.89 -5.32
CA GLY A 31 1.19 -25.48 -6.04
C GLY A 31 2.44 -25.52 -5.16
N ALA A 32 3.16 -26.65 -5.16
CA ALA A 32 4.43 -26.78 -4.44
C ALA A 32 5.58 -26.16 -5.23
N PHE A 33 6.38 -25.31 -4.57
CA PHE A 33 7.60 -24.70 -5.13
C PHE A 33 8.82 -24.98 -4.25
N LEU A 34 10.00 -25.03 -4.88
CA LEU A 34 11.28 -25.25 -4.21
C LEU A 34 11.91 -23.90 -3.87
N CYS A 35 12.00 -23.58 -2.58
CA CYS A 35 12.48 -22.27 -2.13
C CYS A 35 13.97 -22.07 -2.38
N SER A 36 14.32 -20.98 -3.06
CA SER A 36 15.64 -20.37 -3.04
C SER A 36 15.50 -18.98 -2.43
N ALA A 37 15.98 -18.78 -1.21
CA ALA A 37 15.90 -17.47 -0.55
C ALA A 37 16.94 -16.53 -1.16
N ALA A 38 16.48 -15.53 -1.92
CA ALA A 38 17.33 -14.47 -2.45
C ALA A 38 17.30 -13.27 -1.49
N GLU A 39 18.42 -12.99 -0.83
CA GLU A 39 18.65 -11.69 -0.17
C GLU A 39 18.86 -10.62 -1.25
N GLN A 40 17.77 -10.11 -1.82
CA GLN A 40 17.81 -9.03 -2.80
C GLN A 40 17.81 -7.68 -2.07
N ALA A 41 18.94 -7.32 -1.47
CA ALA A 41 19.18 -5.97 -0.98
C ALA A 41 19.38 -5.03 -2.18
N SER A 42 18.37 -4.22 -2.50
CA SER A 42 18.50 -3.14 -3.49
C SER A 42 19.00 -1.88 -2.78
N SER A 43 20.32 -1.67 -2.79
CA SER A 43 20.94 -0.43 -2.28
C SER A 43 20.79 0.77 -3.23
N ASP A 44 20.28 0.53 -4.43
CA ASP A 44 20.44 1.42 -5.57
C ASP A 44 19.17 2.24 -5.80
N ALA A 45 19.35 3.53 -6.04
CA ALA A 45 18.26 4.46 -6.25
C ALA A 45 17.44 4.13 -7.51
N LEU A 46 16.11 4.19 -7.39
CA LEU A 46 15.20 3.93 -8.52
C LEU A 46 15.23 5.07 -9.54
N LEU A 47 15.49 6.30 -9.07
CA LEU A 47 15.60 7.49 -9.90
C LEU A 47 16.28 8.61 -9.10
N GLY A 48 17.27 9.32 -9.65
CA GLY A 48 17.91 10.43 -8.95
C GLY A 48 18.83 11.29 -9.79
N ASN A 49 19.06 12.50 -9.30
CA ASN A 49 19.96 13.51 -9.86
C ASN A 49 20.71 14.30 -8.77
N LEU A 50 20.84 13.77 -7.55
CA LEU A 50 21.46 14.47 -6.41
C LEU A 50 22.88 14.97 -6.67
N ASP A 51 23.67 14.26 -7.48
CA ASP A 51 25.07 14.59 -7.77
C ASP A 51 25.23 15.53 -8.97
N GLU A 52 24.13 15.97 -9.60
CA GLU A 52 24.17 17.04 -10.60
C GLU A 52 24.65 18.34 -9.97
N ALA A 53 25.35 19.17 -10.76
CA ALA A 53 25.82 20.47 -10.29
C ALA A 53 24.62 21.39 -9.97
N GLY A 54 24.43 21.70 -8.69
CA GLY A 54 23.45 22.68 -8.23
C GLY A 54 23.74 24.07 -8.81
N GLY A 55 22.72 24.66 -9.45
CA GLY A 55 22.81 25.95 -10.14
C GLY A 55 21.54 26.79 -10.08
N ALA A 56 20.45 26.24 -9.54
CA ALA A 56 19.19 26.91 -9.29
C ALA A 56 18.74 26.68 -7.83
N SER A 57 17.82 27.52 -7.37
CA SER A 57 17.14 27.38 -6.08
C SER A 57 15.63 27.53 -6.27
N ILE A 58 14.86 26.76 -5.50
CA ILE A 58 13.42 26.63 -5.67
C ILE A 58 12.73 26.81 -4.32
N ALA A 59 12.09 27.97 -4.11
CA ALA A 59 11.46 28.33 -2.84
C ALA A 59 10.16 27.56 -2.55
N VAL A 60 9.93 27.25 -1.27
CA VAL A 60 8.76 26.57 -0.71
C VAL A 60 8.36 27.23 0.61
N GLY A 61 7.07 27.31 0.93
CA GLY A 61 6.60 28.01 2.14
C GLY A 61 6.23 29.47 1.85
N THR A 62 6.28 30.35 2.86
CA THR A 62 5.77 31.74 2.77
C THR A 62 6.90 32.77 2.96
N PRO A 63 7.51 33.29 1.88
CA PRO A 63 8.62 34.23 1.97
C PRO A 63 8.32 35.51 2.74
N ALA A 64 9.33 36.00 3.47
CA ALA A 64 9.24 37.22 4.27
C ALA A 64 8.92 38.49 3.45
N ASP A 65 9.33 38.54 2.18
CA ASP A 65 9.00 39.62 1.24
C ASP A 65 7.62 39.48 0.59
N SER A 66 7.07 38.26 0.61
CA SER A 66 5.83 37.83 -0.07
C SER A 66 4.83 37.24 0.94
N PRO A 67 4.51 37.94 2.06
CA PRO A 67 3.91 37.35 3.27
C PRO A 67 2.48 36.80 3.12
N ASN A 68 1.87 36.92 1.95
CA ASN A 68 0.52 36.40 1.64
C ASN A 68 0.57 35.23 0.64
N VAL A 69 1.76 34.87 0.13
CA VAL A 69 1.96 33.98 -1.01
C VAL A 69 2.72 32.74 -0.55
N ALA A 70 2.01 31.63 -0.33
CA ALA A 70 2.65 30.36 0.02
C ALA A 70 2.93 29.52 -1.22
N PHE A 71 4.20 29.15 -1.42
CA PHE A 71 4.69 28.36 -2.55
C PHE A 71 4.72 26.85 -2.24
N THR A 72 4.41 26.05 -3.27
CA THR A 72 4.43 24.59 -3.27
C THR A 72 5.08 24.11 -4.57
N GLN A 73 5.99 23.16 -4.49
CA GLN A 73 6.73 22.65 -5.64
C GLN A 73 6.41 21.17 -5.86
N ALA A 74 6.30 20.75 -7.11
CA ALA A 74 6.01 19.37 -7.49
C ALA A 74 6.83 18.96 -8.72
N ILE A 75 7.50 17.81 -8.64
CA ILE A 75 8.25 17.20 -9.75
C ILE A 75 7.65 15.85 -10.09
N ARG A 76 7.33 15.63 -11.37
CA ARG A 76 6.79 14.37 -11.85
C ARG A 76 7.87 13.32 -12.03
N PHE A 77 7.56 12.11 -11.59
CA PHE A 77 8.26 10.90 -11.99
C PHE A 77 7.30 9.85 -12.53
N GLN A 78 7.87 8.87 -13.22
CA GLN A 78 7.17 7.75 -13.84
C GLN A 78 7.88 6.46 -13.40
N THR A 79 7.10 5.49 -12.95
CA THR A 79 7.60 4.17 -12.53
C THR A 79 7.79 3.23 -13.71
N GLY A 80 8.78 2.34 -13.62
CA GLY A 80 9.01 1.29 -14.61
C GLY A 80 7.98 0.15 -14.59
N SER A 81 8.19 -0.88 -15.40
CA SER A 81 7.15 -1.84 -15.78
C SER A 81 6.99 -3.09 -14.90
N SER A 82 7.79 -3.28 -13.85
CA SER A 82 7.79 -4.46 -12.97
C SER A 82 6.38 -4.86 -12.51
N GLU A 83 5.96 -6.10 -12.76
CA GLU A 83 4.55 -6.55 -12.71
C GLU A 83 3.82 -6.21 -11.39
N ARG A 84 4.53 -6.28 -10.27
CA ARG A 84 3.98 -6.05 -8.92
C ARG A 84 4.14 -4.61 -8.41
N GLY A 85 4.79 -3.74 -9.17
CA GLY A 85 5.14 -2.39 -8.73
C GLY A 85 6.34 -2.36 -7.77
N TYR A 86 6.39 -1.32 -6.92
CA TYR A 86 7.54 -0.98 -6.08
C TYR A 86 7.11 -0.60 -4.67
N ASN A 87 7.94 -0.94 -3.68
CA ASN A 87 7.88 -0.37 -2.34
C ASN A 87 8.75 0.88 -2.34
N LEU A 88 8.18 2.05 -2.06
CA LEU A 88 8.96 3.27 -1.82
C LEU A 88 9.54 3.20 -0.40
N THR A 89 10.85 3.37 -0.25
CA THR A 89 11.51 3.40 1.06
C THR A 89 11.76 4.83 1.51
N SER A 90 12.29 5.71 0.65
CA SER A 90 12.47 7.13 0.99
C SER A 90 12.54 8.03 -0.25
N VAL A 91 12.44 9.35 -0.02
CA VAL A 91 12.87 10.37 -0.97
C VAL A 91 13.96 11.20 -0.30
N LYS A 92 15.07 11.43 -0.99
CA LYS A 92 16.10 12.39 -0.57
C LYS A 92 15.96 13.69 -1.37
N ALA A 93 16.33 14.81 -0.77
CA ALA A 93 16.37 16.11 -1.42
C ALA A 93 17.47 16.99 -0.81
N VAL A 94 18.07 17.87 -1.63
CA VAL A 94 18.97 18.92 -1.14
C VAL A 94 18.14 20.11 -0.67
N LEU A 95 18.23 20.50 0.60
CA LEU A 95 17.62 21.73 1.12
C LEU A 95 18.68 22.80 1.45
N ALA A 96 18.25 24.06 1.43
CA ALA A 96 19.00 25.22 1.93
C ALA A 96 18.06 26.21 2.63
N ASN A 97 18.62 27.03 3.53
CA ASN A 97 17.88 27.94 4.41
C ASN A 97 16.77 27.21 5.21
N ALA A 98 16.98 25.95 5.58
CA ALA A 98 15.93 25.06 6.10
C ALA A 98 16.04 24.78 7.60
N ALA A 99 14.98 25.11 8.34
CA ALA A 99 14.84 24.94 9.78
C ALA A 99 13.52 24.25 10.16
N ALA A 100 13.43 23.77 11.40
CA ALA A 100 12.25 23.07 11.92
C ALA A 100 11.02 23.99 12.09
N SER A 101 11.20 25.32 12.09
CA SER A 101 10.13 26.32 12.03
C SER A 101 9.33 26.23 10.73
N ASP A 102 10.00 25.94 9.62
CA ASP A 102 9.51 26.26 8.28
C ASP A 102 8.53 25.21 7.75
N GLY A 103 8.14 24.26 8.61
CA GLY A 103 7.09 23.28 8.36
C GLY A 103 7.36 22.35 7.18
N VAL A 104 8.63 22.16 6.78
CA VAL A 104 9.07 21.31 5.66
C VAL A 104 8.25 20.03 5.60
N ARG A 105 7.64 19.71 4.45
CA ARG A 105 6.86 18.50 4.25
C ARG A 105 7.01 17.94 2.84
N VAL A 106 7.37 16.67 2.76
CA VAL A 106 7.47 15.92 1.50
C VAL A 106 6.36 14.88 1.41
N ARG A 107 5.70 14.81 0.24
CA ARG A 107 4.55 13.94 -0.02
C ARG A 107 4.61 13.32 -1.40
N ILE A 108 3.99 12.16 -1.56
CA ILE A 108 3.78 11.51 -2.85
C ILE A 108 2.33 11.69 -3.30
N PHE A 109 2.15 12.25 -4.50
CA PHE A 109 0.85 12.45 -5.13
C PHE A 109 0.69 11.57 -6.37
N GLY A 110 -0.53 11.13 -6.66
CA GLY A 110 -0.87 10.55 -7.96
C GLY A 110 -0.96 11.64 -9.05
N ALA A 111 -0.46 11.35 -10.25
CA ALA A 111 -0.63 12.24 -11.41
C ALA A 111 -2.05 12.16 -12.00
N ARG A 112 -2.56 13.29 -12.50
CA ARG A 112 -3.73 13.35 -13.41
C ARG A 112 -3.30 13.05 -14.85
N SER A 113 -4.27 12.66 -15.68
CA SER A 113 -4.11 12.62 -17.15
C SER A 113 -3.71 13.96 -17.76
N ILE A 114 -4.04 15.08 -17.10
CA ILE A 114 -3.63 16.45 -17.46
C ILE A 114 -2.25 16.85 -16.91
N GLY A 115 -1.40 15.89 -16.51
CA GLY A 115 0.00 16.16 -16.12
C GLY A 115 0.20 16.92 -14.81
N THR A 116 -0.79 16.97 -13.90
CA THR A 116 -0.70 17.69 -12.61
C THR A 116 -0.93 16.79 -11.39
N PRO A 117 -0.44 17.15 -10.19
CA PRO A 117 -0.75 16.44 -8.95
C PRO A 117 -2.26 16.37 -8.65
N TYR A 118 -2.75 15.21 -8.19
CA TYR A 118 -4.16 14.99 -7.82
C TYR A 118 -4.38 14.85 -6.31
N VAL A 119 -3.95 13.71 -5.75
CA VAL A 119 -4.28 13.25 -4.41
C VAL A 119 -3.02 12.75 -3.73
N SER A 120 -2.81 13.16 -2.49
CA SER A 120 -1.70 12.68 -1.65
C SER A 120 -1.96 11.23 -1.28
N PHE A 121 -1.09 10.32 -1.71
CA PHE A 121 -1.10 8.93 -1.24
C PHE A 121 -0.33 8.78 0.07
N TYR A 122 0.84 9.41 0.15
CA TYR A 122 1.77 9.27 1.27
C TYR A 122 2.31 10.63 1.71
N THR A 123 2.42 10.82 3.02
CA THR A 123 3.27 11.85 3.63
C THR A 123 4.48 11.13 4.19
N LEU A 124 5.67 11.63 3.88
CA LEU A 124 6.92 11.05 4.35
C LEU A 124 7.26 11.60 5.74
N THR A 125 8.02 10.83 6.50
CA THR A 125 8.52 11.20 7.83
C THR A 125 9.73 12.10 7.67
N ASN A 126 9.66 13.29 8.25
CA ASN A 126 10.78 14.22 8.24
C ASN A 126 11.95 13.68 9.08
N PRO A 127 13.20 13.87 8.62
CA PRO A 127 14.37 13.78 9.49
C PRO A 127 14.46 15.03 10.38
N VAL A 128 15.56 15.20 11.11
CA VAL A 128 15.92 16.51 11.67
C VAL A 128 16.16 17.47 10.51
N ILE A 129 15.37 18.55 10.44
CA ILE A 129 15.48 19.56 9.37
C ILE A 129 16.73 20.43 9.59
N ALA A 130 17.57 20.50 8.57
CA ALA A 130 18.76 21.34 8.45
C ALA A 130 19.14 21.44 6.96
N ASP A 131 20.11 22.31 6.63
CA ASP A 131 20.65 22.42 5.27
C ASP A 131 21.41 21.15 4.82
N GLY A 132 21.41 20.91 3.51
CA GLY A 132 22.08 19.78 2.86
C GLY A 132 21.12 18.66 2.42
N THR A 133 21.67 17.49 2.11
CA THR A 133 20.88 16.35 1.61
C THR A 133 20.16 15.65 2.76
N LEU A 134 18.84 15.85 2.86
CA LEU A 134 17.97 15.21 3.83
C LEU A 134 17.30 13.96 3.24
N THR A 135 17.03 12.96 4.08
CA THR A 135 16.29 11.73 3.72
C THR A 135 14.93 11.72 4.41
N PHE A 136 13.85 11.63 3.64
CA PHE A 136 12.47 11.60 4.12
C PHE A 136 11.91 10.18 3.98
N GLU A 137 11.67 9.52 5.11
CA GLU A 137 11.31 8.09 5.14
C GLU A 137 9.83 7.87 4.78
N ALA A 138 9.56 6.96 3.86
CA ALA A 138 8.20 6.60 3.47
C ALA A 138 7.55 5.69 4.53
N PRO A 139 6.22 5.75 4.73
CA PRO A 139 5.53 4.79 5.57
C PRO A 139 5.65 3.38 4.96
N ALA A 140 5.76 2.34 5.78
CA ALA A 140 5.93 0.94 5.32
C ALA A 140 4.78 0.35 4.47
N SER A 141 3.74 1.14 4.19
CA SER A 141 2.64 0.85 3.25
C SER A 141 2.75 1.63 1.93
N ALA A 142 3.87 2.31 1.68
CA ALA A 142 4.12 3.13 0.50
C ALA A 142 4.39 2.27 -0.73
N THR A 143 3.33 1.94 -1.47
CA THR A 143 3.40 1.12 -2.69
C THR A 143 3.09 1.96 -3.93
N LEU A 144 3.93 1.80 -4.95
CA LEU A 144 3.82 2.48 -6.23
C LEU A 144 3.49 1.45 -7.30
N ARG A 145 2.41 1.70 -8.04
CA ARG A 145 2.02 0.84 -9.17
C ARG A 145 3.04 0.97 -10.29
N LYS A 146 3.19 -0.09 -11.07
CA LYS A 146 3.95 -0.10 -12.33
C LYS A 146 3.36 0.83 -13.38
N ASP A 147 4.18 1.26 -14.33
CA ASP A 147 3.79 2.07 -15.50
C ASP A 147 2.96 3.31 -15.16
N ALA A 148 3.10 3.83 -13.93
CA ALA A 148 2.25 4.89 -13.39
C ALA A 148 3.04 6.17 -13.06
N GLY A 149 2.38 7.31 -13.34
CA GLY A 149 2.89 8.65 -13.06
C GLY A 149 2.54 9.11 -11.64
N TYR A 150 3.55 9.65 -10.96
CA TYR A 150 3.48 10.16 -9.60
C TYR A 150 4.21 11.51 -9.51
N PHE A 151 4.02 12.21 -8.40
CA PHE A 151 4.69 13.46 -8.07
C PHE A 151 5.33 13.36 -6.70
N VAL A 152 6.59 13.79 -6.58
CA VAL A 152 7.12 14.27 -5.30
C VAL A 152 6.64 15.71 -5.14
N VAL A 153 5.99 16.02 -4.02
CA VAL A 153 5.45 17.35 -3.71
C VAL A 153 6.08 17.85 -2.41
N PHE A 154 6.71 19.00 -2.49
CA PHE A 154 7.29 19.76 -1.39
C PHE A 154 6.36 20.91 -1.04
N ASP A 155 5.91 20.97 0.21
CA ASP A 155 5.19 22.12 0.76
C ASP A 155 5.61 22.43 2.20
N SER A 156 4.94 23.40 2.81
CA SER A 156 5.10 23.75 4.22
C SER A 156 3.82 23.49 5.00
N THR A 157 3.95 23.18 6.29
CA THR A 157 2.87 23.22 7.29
C THR A 157 2.81 24.54 8.06
N ALA A 158 3.83 25.39 7.94
CA ALA A 158 3.87 26.72 8.55
C ALA A 158 3.11 27.72 7.65
N SER A 159 2.53 28.74 8.28
CA SER A 159 1.72 29.76 7.61
C SER A 159 2.34 31.16 7.64
N ASP A 160 3.17 31.44 8.65
CA ASP A 160 3.58 32.80 8.96
C ASP A 160 4.75 33.21 8.06
N ALA A 161 4.87 34.50 7.74
CA ALA A 161 5.87 34.97 6.78
C ALA A 161 7.32 34.83 7.29
N GLY A 162 8.22 34.41 6.40
CA GLY A 162 9.60 34.02 6.75
C GLY A 162 9.73 32.58 7.25
N ASN A 163 8.67 31.77 7.11
CA ASN A 163 8.75 30.31 7.18
C ASN A 163 8.79 29.76 5.75
N ASP A 164 9.92 29.96 5.09
CA ASP A 164 10.21 29.49 3.75
C ASP A 164 11.60 28.84 3.70
N TYR A 165 11.72 27.84 2.82
CA TYR A 165 12.95 27.07 2.62
C TYR A 165 13.20 26.86 1.12
N GLU A 166 14.46 26.61 0.78
CA GLU A 166 14.90 26.38 -0.59
C GLU A 166 15.15 24.90 -0.84
N ILE A 167 14.72 24.40 -1.99
CA ILE A 167 15.20 23.13 -2.56
C ILE A 167 16.32 23.47 -3.55
N GLY A 168 17.46 22.79 -3.42
CA GLY A 168 18.53 22.86 -4.40
C GLY A 168 18.05 22.33 -5.77
N GLY A 169 18.39 23.03 -6.84
CA GLY A 169 17.96 22.67 -8.19
C GLY A 169 19.06 22.79 -9.24
N THR A 170 18.77 22.26 -10.42
CA THR A 170 19.61 22.37 -11.62
C THR A 170 18.76 22.69 -12.84
N GLU A 171 19.37 23.30 -13.86
CA GLU A 171 18.75 23.50 -15.19
C GLU A 171 19.09 22.32 -16.15
N SER A 172 19.67 21.24 -15.61
CA SER A 172 19.99 19.99 -16.29
C SER A 172 18.83 18.99 -16.20
N GLU A 173 18.51 18.33 -17.32
CA GLU A 173 17.56 17.19 -17.37
C GLU A 173 18.25 15.84 -17.07
N SER A 174 19.53 15.85 -16.69
CA SER A 174 20.34 14.64 -16.54
C SER A 174 20.01 13.90 -15.24
N LEU A 175 20.17 12.58 -15.27
CA LEU A 175 19.97 11.68 -14.14
C LEU A 175 21.29 10.99 -13.79
N THR A 176 21.62 10.94 -12.51
CA THR A 176 22.81 10.24 -11.99
C THR A 176 22.48 8.79 -11.63
N SER A 177 21.21 8.49 -11.36
CA SER A 177 20.66 7.14 -11.16
C SER A 177 19.29 6.97 -11.82
N GLN A 178 19.05 5.80 -12.43
CA GLN A 178 17.80 5.49 -13.14
C GLN A 178 17.63 3.97 -13.27
N ALA A 179 16.62 3.39 -12.62
CA ALA A 179 16.24 2.00 -12.78
C ALA A 179 15.43 1.76 -14.07
N ASP A 180 15.36 0.51 -14.53
CA ASP A 180 14.70 0.14 -15.79
C ASP A 180 13.25 0.65 -15.89
N GLY A 181 12.99 1.46 -16.93
CA GLY A 181 11.69 2.07 -17.21
C GLY A 181 11.27 3.22 -16.29
N TRP A 182 12.04 3.54 -15.25
CA TRP A 182 11.82 4.75 -14.46
C TRP A 182 12.24 5.98 -15.26
N SER A 183 11.60 7.12 -15.00
CA SER A 183 12.05 8.42 -15.54
C SER A 183 11.54 9.59 -14.71
N LEU A 184 12.35 10.66 -14.68
CA LEU A 184 11.90 11.98 -14.29
C LEU A 184 11.24 12.63 -15.52
N ASN A 185 10.23 13.47 -15.31
CA ASN A 185 9.44 14.04 -16.40
C ASN A 185 9.42 15.57 -16.31
N ALA A 186 9.42 16.24 -17.47
CA ALA A 186 9.46 17.69 -17.58
C ALA A 186 8.24 18.43 -16.97
N ASP A 187 7.19 17.72 -16.57
CA ASP A 187 6.11 18.17 -15.68
C ASP A 187 6.65 18.61 -14.29
N ARG A 188 7.39 19.73 -14.26
CA ARG A 188 7.78 20.53 -13.10
C ARG A 188 6.69 21.55 -12.84
N HIS A 189 6.08 21.55 -11.67
CA HIS A 189 5.02 22.50 -11.31
C HIS A 189 5.32 23.26 -10.04
N SER A 190 5.36 24.59 -10.17
CA SER A 190 5.17 25.50 -9.04
C SER A 190 3.68 25.79 -8.87
N ARG A 191 3.26 26.06 -7.64
CA ARG A 191 1.95 26.64 -7.34
C ARG A 191 2.10 27.59 -6.17
N ASN A 192 1.54 28.80 -6.30
CA ASN A 192 1.20 29.62 -5.16
C ASN A 192 -0.28 29.43 -4.75
N THR A 193 -0.61 29.83 -3.52
CA THR A 193 -1.98 29.85 -2.99
C THR A 193 -2.97 30.56 -3.93
N ASP A 194 -2.55 31.71 -4.45
CA ASP A 194 -3.43 32.74 -5.02
C ASP A 194 -3.91 32.40 -6.44
N SER A 195 -3.10 31.69 -7.23
CA SER A 195 -3.47 31.28 -8.59
C SER A 195 -4.46 30.10 -8.66
N GLY A 196 -4.59 29.35 -7.56
CA GLY A 196 -5.35 28.09 -7.52
C GLY A 196 -4.83 26.98 -8.45
N SER A 197 -3.76 27.23 -9.18
CA SER A 197 -3.35 26.51 -10.40
C SER A 197 -1.88 26.09 -10.33
N TRP A 198 -1.50 25.11 -11.13
CA TRP A 198 -0.11 24.71 -11.30
C TRP A 198 0.49 25.42 -12.52
N THR A 199 1.71 25.94 -12.39
CA THR A 199 2.48 26.62 -13.45
C THR A 199 3.83 25.93 -13.64
N THR A 200 4.33 25.88 -14.87
CA THR A 200 5.60 25.21 -15.16
C THR A 200 6.79 25.94 -14.53
N ALA A 201 7.66 25.22 -13.83
CA ALA A 201 8.93 25.72 -13.32
C ALA A 201 10.10 25.28 -14.23
N SER A 202 11.17 26.08 -14.35
CA SER A 202 12.36 25.73 -15.16
C SER A 202 13.27 24.75 -14.42
N ALA A 203 13.65 25.05 -13.19
CA ALA A 203 14.59 24.25 -12.42
C ALA A 203 14.05 22.85 -12.11
N VAL A 204 14.90 21.84 -12.29
CA VAL A 204 14.70 20.46 -11.81
C VAL A 204 15.19 20.40 -10.37
N PRO A 205 14.36 19.98 -9.38
CA PRO A 205 14.83 19.71 -8.03
C PRO A 205 15.93 18.64 -7.99
N LEU A 206 16.94 18.81 -7.13
CA LEU A 206 17.94 17.78 -6.82
C LEU A 206 17.34 16.79 -5.83
N ILE A 207 16.93 15.62 -6.33
CA ILE A 207 16.24 14.58 -5.56
C ILE A 207 16.76 13.17 -5.89
N GLU A 208 16.41 12.23 -5.03
CA GLU A 208 16.56 10.81 -5.28
C GLU A 208 15.38 10.05 -4.67
N ILE A 209 14.83 9.10 -5.42
CA ILE A 209 13.68 8.27 -5.04
C ILE A 209 14.20 6.85 -4.83
N ASN A 210 14.10 6.37 -3.59
CA ASN A 210 14.62 5.07 -3.17
C ASN A 210 13.48 4.08 -2.94
N GLY A 211 13.75 2.82 -3.23
CA GLY A 211 12.78 1.76 -3.04
C GLY A 211 13.19 0.45 -3.70
N ASP A 212 12.35 -0.55 -3.52
CA ASP A 212 12.57 -1.91 -4.00
C ASP A 212 11.48 -2.30 -5.01
N VAL A 213 11.80 -3.18 -5.95
CA VAL A 213 10.77 -3.94 -6.68
C VAL A 213 9.97 -4.78 -5.67
N VAL A 214 8.64 -4.81 -5.80
CA VAL A 214 7.80 -5.73 -5.01
C VAL A 214 8.06 -7.17 -5.48
N VAL A 215 9.01 -7.84 -4.86
CA VAL A 215 9.28 -9.27 -5.11
C VAL A 215 8.11 -10.15 -4.64
N GLN A 216 8.12 -11.41 -5.08
CA GLN A 216 7.22 -12.43 -4.55
C GLN A 216 7.77 -12.96 -3.22
N ALA A 217 6.96 -12.93 -2.17
CA ALA A 217 7.27 -13.63 -0.93
C ALA A 217 7.22 -15.15 -1.18
N THR A 218 8.40 -15.76 -1.36
CA THR A 218 8.55 -17.21 -1.59
C THR A 218 8.43 -18.04 -0.31
N ASP A 219 8.41 -17.38 0.84
CA ASP A 219 8.30 -17.96 2.18
C ASP A 219 6.89 -17.84 2.79
N ALA A 220 5.96 -17.18 2.09
CA ALA A 220 4.58 -16.95 2.54
C ALA A 220 3.84 -18.29 2.78
N ASN A 221 3.74 -18.67 4.05
CA ASN A 221 3.26 -19.99 4.47
C ASN A 221 2.16 -19.90 5.54
N LEU A 222 1.35 -20.95 5.65
CA LEU A 222 0.17 -20.98 6.50
C LEU A 222 0.45 -21.23 8.00
N THR A 223 1.71 -21.33 8.46
CA THR A 223 2.01 -21.52 9.91
C THR A 223 1.49 -20.37 10.78
N ALA A 224 1.35 -19.17 10.21
CA ALA A 224 0.79 -18.00 10.86
C ALA A 224 -0.75 -17.96 10.90
N LEU A 225 -1.45 -18.86 10.20
CA LEU A 225 -2.91 -18.88 10.11
C LEU A 225 -3.54 -19.18 11.47
N ARG A 226 -4.37 -18.28 11.97
CA ARG A 226 -5.04 -18.37 13.28
C ARG A 226 -6.52 -18.07 13.14
N MET A 227 -7.36 -19.04 13.51
CA MET A 227 -8.80 -18.82 13.68
C MET A 227 -9.14 -18.54 15.15
N ARG A 228 -10.17 -17.72 15.36
CA ARG A 228 -10.84 -17.55 16.65
C ARG A 228 -12.32 -17.90 16.51
N ASP A 229 -12.95 -18.38 17.57
CA ASP A 229 -14.40 -18.51 17.64
C ASP A 229 -15.08 -17.14 17.83
N GLN A 230 -16.41 -17.12 17.84
CA GLN A 230 -17.22 -15.92 18.09
C GLN A 230 -16.96 -15.23 19.45
N ASN A 231 -16.29 -15.91 20.39
CA ASN A 231 -15.94 -15.42 21.72
C ASN A 231 -14.47 -14.94 21.77
N GLY A 232 -13.77 -14.92 20.62
CA GLY A 232 -12.36 -14.58 20.52
C GLY A 232 -11.39 -15.68 20.95
N LYS A 233 -11.87 -16.87 21.35
CA LYS A 233 -11.01 -17.99 21.77
C LYS A 233 -10.30 -18.58 20.55
N LEU A 234 -8.98 -18.78 20.64
CA LEU A 234 -8.20 -19.42 19.58
C LEU A 234 -8.73 -20.84 19.30
N VAL A 235 -8.98 -21.14 18.03
CA VAL A 235 -9.32 -22.50 17.56
C VAL A 235 -8.02 -23.21 17.22
N THR A 236 -7.70 -24.26 17.96
CA THR A 236 -6.54 -25.12 17.66
C THR A 236 -6.90 -26.06 16.51
N TYR A 237 -6.16 -25.98 15.41
CA TYR A 237 -6.25 -26.92 14.31
C TYR A 237 -5.37 -28.17 14.55
N SER A 238 -5.71 -29.26 13.88
CA SER A 238 -4.85 -30.43 13.72
C SER A 238 -5.06 -31.01 12.32
N PRO A 239 -4.01 -31.19 11.50
CA PRO A 239 -2.61 -30.87 11.78
C PRO A 239 -2.38 -29.35 11.92
N PHE A 240 -1.19 -28.97 12.38
CA PHE A 240 -0.67 -27.63 12.13
C PHE A 240 -0.36 -27.50 10.63
N PHE A 241 -0.55 -26.32 10.05
CA PHE A 241 -0.17 -26.07 8.67
C PHE A 241 1.35 -25.98 8.55
N ASP A 242 2.00 -27.03 8.05
CA ASP A 242 3.37 -26.98 7.55
C ASP A 242 3.40 -26.82 6.01
N SER A 243 4.59 -26.51 5.47
CA SER A 243 4.78 -26.20 4.04
C SER A 243 4.62 -27.38 3.08
N SER A 244 4.43 -28.61 3.56
CA SER A 244 4.08 -29.77 2.73
C SER A 244 2.57 -29.91 2.51
N ILE A 245 1.73 -29.20 3.27
CA ILE A 245 0.26 -29.28 3.18
C ILE A 245 -0.24 -28.36 2.06
N THR A 246 -0.21 -28.87 0.82
CA THR A 246 -0.70 -28.20 -0.40
C THR A 246 -2.22 -28.08 -0.49
N SER A 247 -2.96 -28.79 0.36
CA SER A 247 -4.43 -28.74 0.43
C SER A 247 -4.92 -29.19 1.80
N TYR A 248 -5.90 -28.49 2.37
CA TYR A 248 -6.51 -28.86 3.65
C TYR A 248 -8.03 -28.64 3.61
N ALA A 249 -8.77 -29.64 4.09
CA ALA A 249 -10.21 -29.60 4.26
C ALA A 249 -10.56 -30.03 5.68
N THR A 250 -11.41 -29.26 6.37
CA THR A 250 -11.89 -29.60 7.72
C THR A 250 -13.36 -29.23 7.88
N SER A 251 -14.14 -30.11 8.51
CA SER A 251 -15.54 -29.82 8.84
C SER A 251 -15.61 -29.01 10.13
N ALA A 252 -16.04 -27.75 10.02
CA ALA A 252 -16.34 -26.92 11.18
C ALA A 252 -17.55 -27.48 11.97
N SER A 253 -17.66 -27.11 13.25
CA SER A 253 -18.89 -27.34 14.03
C SER A 253 -20.03 -26.48 13.47
N THR A 254 -21.28 -26.93 13.61
CA THR A 254 -22.52 -26.28 13.12
C THR A 254 -22.90 -25.00 13.88
N LYS A 255 -21.90 -24.21 14.29
CA LYS A 255 -22.00 -22.91 14.96
C LYS A 255 -21.01 -21.88 14.40
N VAL A 256 -20.32 -22.20 13.29
CA VAL A 256 -19.44 -21.26 12.60
C VAL A 256 -20.26 -20.49 11.57
N HIS A 257 -20.73 -19.31 11.95
CA HIS A 257 -21.62 -18.48 11.13
C HIS A 257 -20.90 -17.68 10.02
N ARG A 258 -19.56 -17.62 10.09
CA ARG A 258 -18.66 -16.99 9.11
C ARG A 258 -17.23 -17.45 9.37
N ILE A 259 -16.45 -17.65 8.31
CA ILE A 259 -14.98 -17.78 8.37
C ILE A 259 -14.38 -16.55 7.68
N THR A 260 -13.53 -15.82 8.39
CA THR A 260 -12.81 -14.66 7.83
C THR A 260 -11.34 -15.02 7.67
N ILE A 261 -10.91 -15.30 6.44
CA ILE A 261 -9.49 -15.44 6.09
C ILE A 261 -8.96 -14.04 5.81
N GLN A 262 -8.31 -13.42 6.81
CA GLN A 262 -7.60 -12.16 6.60
C GLN A 262 -6.21 -12.46 6.00
N GLY A 263 -6.18 -12.67 4.69
CA GLY A 263 -4.93 -12.85 3.95
C GLY A 263 -4.09 -11.57 3.95
N THR A 264 -2.82 -11.67 4.35
CA THR A 264 -1.81 -10.64 4.06
C THR A 264 -1.43 -10.73 2.59
N ALA A 265 -1.72 -9.67 1.83
CA ALA A 265 -1.57 -9.65 0.38
C ALA A 265 -0.13 -9.96 -0.04
N SER A 266 0.05 -11.13 -0.65
CA SER A 266 1.32 -11.64 -1.19
C SER A 266 1.12 -12.27 -2.57
N ASN A 267 -0.06 -12.05 -3.15
CA ASN A 267 -0.71 -12.85 -4.18
C ASN A 267 0.15 -12.99 -5.45
N ALA A 268 0.80 -14.13 -5.60
CA ALA A 268 1.14 -14.66 -6.92
C ALA A 268 -0.07 -15.42 -7.48
N ASP A 269 -0.02 -15.69 -8.78
CA ASP A 269 -0.72 -16.79 -9.46
C ASP A 269 -2.22 -16.97 -9.10
N GLY A 270 -2.95 -15.85 -9.02
CA GLY A 270 -4.40 -15.87 -8.88
C GLY A 270 -4.93 -16.34 -7.52
N ALA A 271 -4.16 -16.20 -6.44
CA ALA A 271 -4.63 -16.52 -5.09
C ALA A 271 -5.92 -15.75 -4.71
N THR A 272 -7.07 -16.42 -4.74
CA THR A 272 -8.39 -15.89 -4.36
C THR A 272 -8.85 -16.42 -3.01
N VAL A 273 -9.50 -15.58 -2.21
CA VAL A 273 -10.31 -16.02 -1.07
C VAL A 273 -11.76 -16.08 -1.53
N ALA A 274 -12.24 -17.27 -1.87
CA ALA A 274 -13.67 -17.52 -2.00
C ALA A 274 -14.30 -17.57 -0.60
N TYR A 275 -15.36 -16.81 -0.41
CA TYR A 275 -16.32 -17.10 0.66
C TYR A 275 -17.27 -18.17 0.12
N LEU A 276 -17.62 -19.12 0.98
CA LEU A 276 -18.66 -20.11 0.75
C LEU A 276 -19.46 -20.17 2.05
N ASP A 277 -20.72 -19.74 2.03
CA ASP A 277 -21.65 -19.88 3.15
C ASP A 277 -22.71 -20.97 2.90
N GLU A 278 -23.96 -20.76 3.30
CA GLU A 278 -25.04 -21.75 3.16
C GLU A 278 -25.98 -21.46 1.97
N ASP A 279 -25.87 -20.28 1.34
CA ASP A 279 -26.56 -19.93 0.10
C ASP A 279 -25.70 -20.20 -1.16
N ASP A 280 -24.37 -20.41 -1.00
CA ASP A 280 -23.42 -20.72 -2.07
C ASP A 280 -23.47 -22.23 -2.48
N GLU A 281 -24.45 -22.63 -3.29
CA GLU A 281 -24.49 -23.98 -3.89
C GLU A 281 -23.35 -24.23 -4.92
N LEU A 282 -22.81 -25.47 -4.92
CA LEU A 282 -21.68 -25.93 -5.77
C LEU A 282 -22.11 -26.57 -7.10
#